data_AF-A0A8T5ZMA0-F1
#
_entry.id   AF-A0A8T5ZMA0-F1
#
_cell.length_a   1.000
_cell.length_b   1.000
_cell.length_c   1.000
_cell.angle_alpha   90.00
_cell.angle_beta   90.00
_cell.angle_gamma   90.00
#
_symmetry.space_group_name_H-M   'P 1'
#
loop_
_entity.id
_entity.type
_entity.pdbx_description
1 polymer ?
#
loop_
_entity_poly.entity_id
_entity_poly.type
_entity_poly.pdbx_seq_one_letter_code
_entity_poly.pdbx_strand_id
1 'polypeptide(L)'
;LTSDIQQLRYQGEKVKFQGQLKGQQLTVSELDVVAFENQPPVKLVGEFTMPLVPDGLPVSGHATATLNLPQEPSLVDAELDWQENSGQLIVLARDNGDPLLDLPWQITRQQLTVSDGRWSWPYAGFPLSGRLGVKVDNWQAGLENALISGRLSVLTQGQAGKGNAVLNFGPGKLSMDNSQLPLQLTGEAKQADLILYARLPAQLSGSLTDPTLTFEPGALLRSKGRVIDSLDIDEIRWPLAGVKVTQRGVDGRLQAILQAHENEL
;
A
#
# COMPACT_ATOMS: atom_id res chain seq x y z
N LEU A 1 1.38 -35.90 -30.98
CA LEU A 1 2.59 -35.28 -30.42
C LEU A 1 2.42 -35.24 -28.91
N THR A 2 3.07 -36.15 -28.20
CA THR A 2 3.08 -36.20 -26.73
C THR A 2 3.74 -34.90 -26.25
N SER A 3 3.08 -34.12 -25.40
CA SER A 3 3.67 -32.90 -24.87
C SER A 3 4.84 -33.27 -23.97
N ASP A 4 6.06 -32.90 -24.39
CA ASP A 4 7.27 -33.09 -23.60
C ASP A 4 7.10 -32.39 -22.24
N ILE A 5 7.37 -33.13 -21.18
CA ILE A 5 7.33 -32.63 -19.81
C ILE A 5 8.73 -32.16 -19.46
N GLN A 6 8.86 -30.87 -19.13
CA GLN A 6 10.11 -30.28 -18.65
C GLN A 6 10.04 -30.08 -17.15
N GLN A 7 11.09 -30.50 -16.44
CA GLN A 7 11.24 -30.27 -15.01
C GLN A 7 12.22 -29.13 -14.80
N LEU A 8 11.81 -28.12 -14.04
CA LEU A 8 12.58 -26.91 -13.77
C LEU A 8 12.91 -26.88 -12.28
N ARG A 9 14.20 -26.78 -11.96
CA ARG A 9 14.68 -26.67 -10.58
C ARG A 9 15.78 -25.63 -10.50
N TYR A 10 15.70 -24.80 -9.47
CA TYR A 10 16.73 -23.83 -9.16
C TYR A 10 16.87 -23.69 -7.64
N GLN A 11 18.11 -23.61 -7.18
CA GLN A 11 18.45 -23.42 -5.77
C GLN A 11 19.57 -22.38 -5.70
N GLY A 12 19.22 -21.18 -5.26
CA GLY A 12 20.16 -20.12 -4.93
C GLY A 12 20.12 -19.79 -3.44
N GLU A 13 20.83 -18.73 -3.06
CA GLU A 13 20.91 -18.25 -1.67
C GLU A 13 19.58 -17.65 -1.19
N LYS A 14 18.93 -16.84 -2.03
CA LYS A 14 17.69 -16.12 -1.68
C LYS A 14 16.44 -16.68 -2.34
N VAL A 15 16.59 -17.57 -3.32
CA VAL A 15 15.50 -18.09 -4.14
C VAL A 15 15.65 -19.58 -4.32
N LYS A 16 14.59 -20.33 -4.04
CA LYS A 16 14.43 -21.74 -4.37
C LYS A 16 13.20 -21.90 -5.23
N PHE A 17 13.30 -22.70 -6.29
CA PHE A 17 12.21 -22.90 -7.24
C PHE A 17 12.16 -24.36 -7.71
N GLN A 18 10.95 -24.91 -7.75
CA GLN A 18 10.64 -26.19 -8.38
C GLN A 18 9.32 -26.07 -9.14
N GLY A 19 9.33 -26.52 -10.39
CA GLY A 19 8.12 -26.56 -11.20
C GLY A 19 8.23 -27.50 -12.40
N GLN A 20 7.09 -27.72 -13.03
CA GLN A 20 6.94 -28.60 -14.18
C GLN A 20 6.20 -27.86 -15.30
N LEU A 21 6.77 -27.86 -16.50
CA LEU A 21 6.14 -27.31 -17.70
C LEU A 21 5.69 -28.47 -18.61
N LYS A 22 4.40 -28.53 -18.93
CA LYS A 22 3.81 -29.49 -19.88
C LYS A 22 3.03 -28.74 -20.95
N GLY A 23 3.63 -28.59 -22.13
CA GLY A 23 3.07 -27.72 -23.16
C GLY A 23 3.07 -26.26 -22.68
N GLN A 24 1.88 -25.68 -22.51
CA GLN A 24 1.71 -24.32 -21.96
C GLN A 24 1.47 -24.32 -20.44
N GLN A 25 1.22 -25.47 -19.81
CA GLN A 25 0.89 -25.50 -18.39
C GLN A 25 2.16 -25.56 -17.54
N LEU A 26 2.43 -24.49 -16.79
CA LEU A 26 3.46 -24.44 -15.77
C LEU A 26 2.83 -24.66 -14.39
N THR A 27 3.23 -25.72 -13.71
CA THR A 27 2.88 -25.97 -12.31
C THR A 27 4.10 -25.65 -11.46
N VAL A 28 3.98 -24.68 -10.56
CA VAL A 28 5.00 -24.33 -9.56
C VAL A 28 4.65 -25.02 -8.26
N SER A 29 5.46 -26.01 -7.88
CA SER A 29 5.27 -26.77 -6.64
C SER A 29 5.99 -26.16 -5.45
N GLU A 30 7.01 -25.34 -5.70
CA GLU A 30 7.75 -24.64 -4.65
C GLU A 30 8.40 -23.38 -5.24
N LEU A 31 8.12 -22.23 -4.63
CA LEU A 31 8.90 -21.01 -4.81
C LEU A 31 9.10 -20.38 -3.43
N ASP A 32 10.34 -20.41 -2.93
CA ASP A 32 10.71 -19.71 -1.69
C ASP A 32 11.56 -18.49 -2.04
N VAL A 33 11.15 -17.31 -1.56
CA VAL A 33 11.87 -16.04 -1.78
C VAL A 33 12.15 -15.35 -0.46
N VAL A 34 13.43 -15.14 -0.16
CA VAL A 34 13.88 -14.32 0.98
C VAL A 34 13.77 -12.84 0.58
N ALA A 35 12.58 -12.27 0.76
CA ALA A 35 12.26 -10.89 0.38
C ALA A 35 12.75 -9.84 1.40
N PHE A 36 12.77 -10.20 2.69
CA PHE A 36 13.14 -9.30 3.79
C PHE A 36 14.20 -9.94 4.68
N GLU A 37 15.21 -9.16 5.07
CA GLU A 37 16.24 -9.64 5.99
C GLU A 37 15.63 -10.02 7.35
N ASN A 38 16.11 -11.13 7.91
CA ASN A 38 15.65 -11.68 9.19
C ASN A 38 14.17 -12.09 9.24
N GLN A 39 13.52 -12.29 8.09
CA GLN A 39 12.17 -12.82 8.00
C GLN A 39 12.13 -14.19 7.31
N PRO A 40 11.15 -15.04 7.62
CA PRO A 40 10.95 -16.29 6.90
C PRO A 40 10.69 -16.01 5.40
N PRO A 41 11.10 -16.92 4.50
CA PRO A 41 10.86 -16.74 3.08
C PRO A 41 9.37 -16.73 2.76
N VAL A 42 9.00 -15.93 1.76
CA VAL A 42 7.67 -16.00 1.13
C VAL A 42 7.60 -17.30 0.36
N LYS A 43 6.56 -18.11 0.62
CA LYS A 43 6.33 -19.37 -0.06
C LYS A 43 5.22 -19.21 -1.08
N LEU A 44 5.42 -19.65 -2.31
CA LEU A 44 4.43 -19.58 -3.37
C LEU A 44 4.30 -20.93 -4.07
N VAL A 45 3.06 -21.27 -4.40
CA VAL A 45 2.68 -22.38 -5.26
C VAL A 45 1.65 -21.88 -6.27
N GLY A 46 1.53 -22.53 -7.42
CA GLY A 46 0.52 -22.11 -8.39
C GLY A 46 0.55 -22.84 -9.70
N GLU A 47 -0.48 -22.61 -10.50
CA GLU A 47 -0.63 -23.12 -11.85
C GLU A 47 -0.82 -21.94 -12.83
N PHE A 48 -0.06 -21.98 -13.92
CA PHE A 48 0.04 -20.88 -14.88
C PHE A 48 -0.12 -21.43 -16.30
N THR A 49 -0.90 -20.73 -17.11
CA THR A 49 -0.98 -20.97 -18.55
C THR A 49 -0.04 -20.02 -19.26
N MET A 50 1.08 -20.53 -19.76
CA MET A 50 2.06 -19.77 -20.53
C MET A 50 1.52 -19.42 -21.93
N PRO A 51 1.89 -18.26 -22.51
CA PRO A 51 1.51 -17.92 -23.87
C PRO A 51 2.21 -18.82 -24.91
N LEU A 52 1.59 -18.98 -26.09
CA LEU A 52 2.19 -19.68 -27.24
C LEU A 52 3.49 -19.04 -27.75
N VAL A 53 3.60 -17.71 -27.60
CA VAL A 53 4.79 -16.93 -27.95
C VAL A 53 5.41 -16.44 -26.64
N PRO A 54 6.70 -16.74 -26.36
CA PRO A 54 7.35 -16.51 -25.07
C PRO A 54 7.61 -15.03 -24.71
N ASP A 55 7.01 -14.08 -25.43
CA ASP A 55 7.23 -12.64 -25.25
C ASP A 55 6.18 -12.00 -24.31
N GLY A 56 5.34 -12.81 -23.66
CA GLY A 56 4.21 -12.35 -22.84
C GLY A 56 4.18 -12.92 -21.43
N LEU A 57 3.44 -12.24 -20.55
CA LEU A 57 3.04 -12.77 -19.25
C LEU A 57 2.08 -13.98 -19.44
N PRO A 58 1.97 -14.87 -18.46
CA PRO A 58 0.98 -15.95 -18.48
C PRO A 58 -0.43 -15.43 -18.77
N VAL A 59 -1.15 -16.10 -19.68
CA VAL A 59 -2.49 -15.67 -20.12
C VAL A 59 -3.57 -15.98 -19.09
N SER A 60 -3.32 -16.91 -18.17
CA SER A 60 -4.18 -17.16 -17.03
C SER A 60 -3.38 -17.87 -15.94
N GLY A 61 -3.91 -17.88 -14.74
CA GLY A 61 -3.34 -18.70 -13.68
C GLY A 61 -4.00 -18.47 -12.35
N HIS A 62 -3.59 -19.32 -11.42
CA HIS A 62 -3.96 -19.31 -10.03
C HIS A 62 -2.67 -19.48 -9.23
N ALA A 63 -2.37 -18.54 -8.35
CA ALA A 63 -1.20 -18.59 -7.50
C ALA A 63 -1.58 -18.30 -6.06
N THR A 64 -1.05 -19.12 -5.15
CA THR A 64 -1.23 -18.97 -3.71
C THR A 64 0.12 -18.78 -3.07
N ALA A 65 0.23 -17.73 -2.25
CA ALA A 65 1.42 -17.46 -1.48
C ALA A 65 1.10 -17.36 0.01
N THR A 66 1.96 -17.90 0.86
CA THR A 66 1.91 -17.69 2.31
C THR A 66 3.07 -16.78 2.70
N LEU A 67 2.76 -15.72 3.43
CA LEU A 67 3.71 -14.73 3.90
C LEU A 67 3.50 -14.38 5.37
N ASN A 68 4.58 -13.94 6.00
CA ASN A 68 4.53 -13.34 7.33
C ASN A 68 4.61 -11.82 7.17
N LEU A 69 3.68 -11.08 7.77
CA LEU A 69 3.66 -9.62 7.70
C LEU A 69 4.05 -9.06 9.07
N PRO A 70 5.01 -8.13 9.17
CA PRO A 70 5.45 -7.59 10.46
C PRO A 70 4.33 -6.96 11.31
N GLN A 71 3.27 -6.51 10.64
CA GLN A 71 2.13 -5.81 11.22
C GLN A 71 0.95 -6.77 11.53
N GLU A 72 1.04 -8.05 11.15
CA GLU A 72 -0.01 -9.06 11.39
C GLU A 72 0.59 -10.24 12.18
N PRO A 73 0.08 -10.58 13.37
CA PRO A 73 0.62 -11.67 14.17
C PRO A 73 0.47 -13.04 13.50
N SER A 74 -0.57 -13.20 12.69
CA SER A 74 -0.88 -14.45 11.99
C SER A 74 -0.26 -14.51 10.60
N LEU A 75 -0.11 -15.74 10.10
CA LEU A 75 0.28 -15.94 8.71
C LEU A 75 -0.83 -15.45 7.79
N VAL A 76 -0.42 -14.84 6.69
CA VAL A 76 -1.30 -14.31 5.68
C VAL A 76 -1.16 -15.14 4.42
N ASP A 77 -2.29 -15.53 3.85
CA ASP A 77 -2.38 -16.17 2.55
C ASP A 77 -2.82 -15.14 1.51
N ALA A 78 -2.11 -15.09 0.40
CA ALA A 78 -2.42 -14.27 -0.76
C ALA A 78 -2.79 -15.19 -1.93
N GLU A 79 -3.95 -14.96 -2.51
CA GLU A 79 -4.48 -15.69 -3.66
C GLU A 79 -4.58 -14.74 -4.84
N LEU A 80 -3.97 -15.12 -5.95
CA LEU A 80 -3.94 -14.37 -7.19
C LEU A 80 -4.55 -15.22 -8.31
N ASP A 81 -5.69 -14.78 -8.81
CA ASP A 81 -6.37 -15.39 -9.95
C ASP A 81 -6.46 -14.42 -11.10
N TRP A 82 -6.19 -14.89 -12.32
CA TRP A 82 -6.37 -14.07 -13.50
C TRP A 82 -6.71 -14.86 -14.75
N GLN A 83 -7.38 -14.15 -15.65
CA GLN A 83 -7.67 -14.58 -16.99
C GLN A 83 -7.48 -13.42 -17.96
N GLU A 84 -6.73 -13.70 -19.01
CA GLU A 84 -6.28 -12.77 -20.04
C GLU A 84 -5.59 -11.54 -19.44
N ASN A 85 -6.32 -10.43 -19.37
CA ASN A 85 -5.81 -9.13 -19.01
C ASN A 85 -6.44 -8.56 -17.74
N SER A 86 -7.13 -9.41 -16.97
CA SER A 86 -7.75 -9.02 -15.71
C SER A 86 -7.66 -10.13 -14.68
N GLY A 87 -7.67 -9.75 -13.41
CA GLY A 87 -7.60 -10.69 -12.32
C GLY A 87 -7.94 -10.04 -10.99
N GLN A 88 -7.72 -10.78 -9.93
CA GLN A 88 -8.00 -10.35 -8.57
C GLN A 88 -6.90 -10.88 -7.65
N LEU A 89 -6.41 -10.01 -6.77
CA LEU A 89 -5.56 -10.38 -5.66
C LEU A 89 -6.38 -10.28 -4.38
N ILE A 90 -6.51 -11.40 -3.67
CA ILE A 90 -7.15 -11.47 -2.36
C ILE A 90 -6.09 -11.82 -1.32
N VAL A 91 -6.10 -11.13 -0.20
CA VAL A 91 -5.17 -11.37 0.91
C VAL A 91 -5.97 -11.59 2.19
N LEU A 92 -5.74 -12.70 2.86
CA LEU A 92 -6.50 -13.18 4.01
C LEU A 92 -5.54 -13.52 5.16
N ALA A 93 -5.82 -13.03 6.37
CA ALA A 93 -5.17 -13.52 7.57
C ALA A 93 -5.83 -14.85 7.98
N ARG A 94 -5.04 -15.88 8.31
CA ARG A 94 -5.59 -17.23 8.59
C ARG A 94 -6.53 -17.31 9.78
N ASP A 95 -6.44 -16.36 10.70
CA ASP A 95 -7.27 -16.24 11.89
C ASP A 95 -8.43 -15.26 11.73
N ASN A 96 -8.58 -14.63 10.56
CA ASN A 96 -9.62 -13.66 10.27
C ASN A 96 -10.41 -14.05 9.00
N GLY A 97 -11.74 -14.01 9.07
CA GLY A 97 -12.60 -14.33 7.94
C GLY A 97 -12.69 -13.21 6.89
N ASP A 98 -12.39 -11.97 7.27
CA ASP A 98 -12.48 -10.83 6.36
C ASP A 98 -11.16 -10.60 5.62
N PRO A 99 -11.19 -10.36 4.29
CA PRO A 99 -9.99 -10.10 3.52
C PRO A 99 -9.31 -8.80 3.95
N LEU A 100 -8.00 -8.88 4.15
CA LEU A 100 -7.12 -7.73 4.39
C LEU A 100 -7.00 -6.87 3.14
N LEU A 101 -6.91 -7.51 1.96
CA LEU A 101 -6.88 -6.85 0.66
C LEU A 101 -7.76 -7.60 -0.33
N ASP A 102 -8.45 -6.84 -1.18
CA ASP A 102 -9.20 -7.33 -2.32
C ASP A 102 -8.97 -6.33 -3.46
N LEU A 103 -8.08 -6.69 -4.38
CA LEU A 103 -7.59 -5.80 -5.43
C LEU A 103 -7.91 -6.40 -6.81
N PRO A 104 -9.07 -6.07 -7.40
CA PRO A 104 -9.33 -6.38 -8.79
C PRO A 104 -8.46 -5.50 -9.67
N TRP A 105 -7.75 -6.12 -10.59
CA TRP A 105 -6.81 -5.44 -11.46
C TRP A 105 -7.09 -5.74 -12.94
N GLN A 106 -6.69 -4.79 -13.78
CA GLN A 106 -6.71 -4.92 -15.23
C GLN A 106 -5.39 -4.43 -15.78
N ILE A 107 -4.96 -5.03 -16.88
CA ILE A 107 -3.69 -4.71 -17.52
C ILE A 107 -3.88 -4.58 -19.03
N THR A 108 -3.06 -3.71 -19.62
CA THR A 108 -2.88 -3.54 -21.06
C THR A 108 -1.39 -3.37 -21.30
N ARG A 109 -0.96 -3.24 -22.57
CA ARG A 109 0.46 -2.97 -22.87
C ARG A 109 0.97 -1.66 -22.27
N GLN A 110 0.09 -0.69 -22.06
CA GLN A 110 0.46 0.66 -21.60
C GLN A 110 0.10 0.91 -20.13
N GLN A 111 -0.81 0.16 -19.55
CA GLN A 111 -1.42 0.52 -18.27
C GLN A 111 -1.74 -0.69 -17.42
N LEU A 112 -1.47 -0.58 -16.13
CA LEU A 112 -2.01 -1.45 -15.09
C LEU A 112 -2.94 -0.59 -14.22
N THR A 113 -4.14 -1.10 -13.94
CA THR A 113 -5.10 -0.44 -13.06
C THR A 113 -5.57 -1.39 -11.97
N VAL A 114 -5.79 -0.83 -10.79
CA VAL A 114 -6.61 -1.42 -9.73
C VAL A 114 -7.78 -0.47 -9.54
N SER A 115 -8.98 -0.94 -9.81
CA SER A 115 -10.20 -0.12 -9.73
C SER A 115 -11.08 -0.64 -8.61
N ASP A 116 -11.42 0.21 -7.66
CA ASP A 116 -12.30 -0.15 -6.52
C ASP A 116 -11.73 -1.24 -5.59
N GLY A 117 -10.39 -1.29 -5.48
CA GLY A 117 -9.74 -2.16 -4.50
C GLY A 117 -10.20 -1.84 -3.08
N ARG A 118 -10.26 -2.86 -2.25
CA ARG A 118 -10.66 -2.77 -0.84
C ARG A 118 -9.50 -3.21 0.02
N TRP A 119 -9.42 -2.57 1.18
CA TRP A 119 -8.44 -2.95 2.18
C TRP A 119 -9.06 -2.81 3.56
N SER A 120 -8.63 -3.67 4.47
CA SER A 120 -9.02 -3.69 5.87
C SER A 120 -7.82 -4.15 6.70
N TRP A 121 -7.41 -3.36 7.68
CA TRP A 121 -6.28 -3.68 8.53
C TRP A 121 -6.63 -3.40 9.99
N PRO A 122 -6.51 -4.39 10.90
CA PRO A 122 -6.74 -4.21 12.33
C PRO A 122 -5.49 -3.59 13.00
N TYR A 123 -5.21 -2.32 12.74
CA TYR A 123 -4.01 -1.66 13.29
C TYR A 123 -4.19 -1.30 14.77
N ALA A 124 -3.42 -1.93 15.65
CA ALA A 124 -3.37 -1.62 17.09
C ALA A 124 -4.76 -1.57 17.77
N GLY A 125 -5.69 -2.44 17.35
CA GLY A 125 -7.07 -2.48 17.87
C GLY A 125 -8.05 -1.49 17.22
N PHE A 126 -7.60 -0.67 16.27
CA PHE A 126 -8.46 0.19 15.46
C PHE A 126 -8.63 -0.40 14.07
N PRO A 127 -9.82 -0.89 13.70
CA PRO A 127 -10.05 -1.37 12.34
C PRO A 127 -9.98 -0.18 11.38
N LEU A 128 -8.93 -0.17 10.56
CA LEU A 128 -8.76 0.75 9.45
C LEU A 128 -9.26 0.05 8.20
N SER A 129 -10.09 0.72 7.41
CA SER A 129 -10.56 0.13 6.16
C SER A 129 -10.77 1.20 5.10
N GLY A 130 -10.85 0.81 3.85
CA GLY A 130 -11.25 1.75 2.83
C GLY A 130 -11.09 1.22 1.42
N ARG A 131 -10.90 2.17 0.49
CA ARG A 131 -10.81 1.91 -0.94
C ARG A 131 -9.47 2.33 -1.49
N LEU A 132 -9.00 1.62 -2.49
CA LEU A 132 -7.76 1.87 -3.20
C LEU A 132 -8.03 1.86 -4.71
N GLY A 133 -7.66 2.96 -5.36
CA GLY A 133 -7.53 3.03 -6.81
C GLY A 133 -6.07 3.30 -7.16
N VAL A 134 -5.51 2.50 -8.06
CA VAL A 134 -4.13 2.67 -8.56
C VAL A 134 -4.14 2.63 -10.07
N LYS A 135 -3.32 3.47 -10.67
CA LYS A 135 -3.04 3.49 -12.10
C LYS A 135 -1.54 3.61 -12.31
N VAL A 136 -0.98 2.69 -13.09
CA VAL A 136 0.42 2.66 -13.48
C VAL A 136 0.51 2.71 -15.00
N ASP A 137 0.91 3.86 -15.54
CA ASP A 137 1.17 4.01 -16.96
C ASP A 137 2.63 3.60 -17.28
N ASN A 138 2.87 3.06 -18.47
CA ASN A 138 4.16 2.57 -18.97
C ASN A 138 4.83 1.50 -18.11
N TRP A 139 4.05 0.63 -17.45
CA TRP A 139 4.58 -0.39 -16.54
C TRP A 139 5.58 -1.35 -17.20
N GLN A 140 5.44 -1.65 -18.50
CA GLN A 140 6.36 -2.53 -19.23
C GLN A 140 7.75 -1.93 -19.44
N ALA A 141 7.88 -0.60 -19.35
CA ALA A 141 9.17 0.08 -19.46
C ALA A 141 9.99 0.01 -18.15
N GLY A 142 9.49 -0.70 -17.14
CA GLY A 142 10.10 -0.84 -15.82
C GLY A 142 9.75 0.31 -14.87
N LEU A 143 10.05 0.11 -13.59
CA LEU A 143 9.72 1.03 -12.49
C LEU A 143 10.17 2.48 -12.77
N GLU A 144 11.39 2.66 -13.26
CA GLU A 144 12.02 3.97 -13.52
C GLU A 144 11.28 4.82 -14.58
N ASN A 145 10.54 4.16 -15.46
CA ASN A 145 9.80 4.77 -16.56
C ASN A 145 8.29 4.78 -16.34
N ALA A 146 7.81 4.05 -15.33
CA ALA A 146 6.41 3.99 -15.00
C ALA A 146 5.94 5.29 -14.31
N LEU A 147 4.71 5.69 -14.61
CA LEU A 147 4.03 6.80 -13.92
C LEU A 147 2.89 6.25 -13.07
N ILE A 148 2.98 6.50 -11.77
CA ILE A 148 2.05 5.99 -10.76
C ILE A 148 1.15 7.11 -10.31
N SER A 149 -0.15 6.83 -10.22
CA SER A 149 -1.15 7.70 -9.64
C SER A 149 -2.25 6.89 -8.95
N GLY A 150 -2.98 7.52 -8.06
CA GLY A 150 -4.08 6.85 -7.41
C GLY A 150 -4.67 7.59 -6.22
N ARG A 151 -5.55 6.88 -5.53
CA ARG A 151 -6.31 7.37 -4.39
C ARG A 151 -6.52 6.25 -3.40
N LEU A 152 -6.16 6.51 -2.15
CA LEU A 152 -6.40 5.66 -1.01
C LEU A 152 -7.36 6.39 -0.07
N SER A 153 -8.52 5.80 0.23
CA SER A 153 -9.37 6.27 1.32
C SER A 153 -9.15 5.41 2.56
N VAL A 154 -9.21 6.04 3.72
CA VAL A 154 -9.07 5.45 5.05
C VAL A 154 -10.29 5.88 5.86
N LEU A 155 -11.02 4.90 6.36
CA LEU A 155 -12.10 5.04 7.31
C LEU A 155 -11.67 4.38 8.60
N THR A 156 -11.76 5.13 9.69
CA THR A 156 -11.55 4.61 11.04
C THR A 156 -12.91 4.34 11.69
N GLN A 157 -12.98 3.30 12.51
CA GLN A 157 -14.10 3.08 13.43
C GLN A 157 -13.56 3.13 14.85
N GLY A 158 -14.06 4.08 15.66
CA GLY A 158 -13.62 4.25 17.04
C GLY A 158 -14.72 4.83 17.92
N GLN A 159 -14.54 4.74 19.24
CA GLN A 159 -15.53 5.18 20.25
C GLN A 159 -15.86 6.67 20.15
N ALA A 160 -14.91 7.50 19.70
CA ALA A 160 -15.08 8.94 19.51
C ALA A 160 -15.73 9.34 18.16
N GLY A 161 -16.04 8.36 17.30
CA GLY A 161 -16.67 8.57 16.00
C GLY A 161 -15.84 8.05 14.81
N LYS A 162 -16.39 8.24 13.61
CA LYS A 162 -15.74 7.86 12.34
C LYS A 162 -14.79 8.96 11.90
N GLY A 163 -13.53 8.60 11.62
CA GLY A 163 -12.60 9.44 10.86
C GLY A 163 -12.60 9.03 9.41
N ASN A 164 -12.39 10.00 8.51
CA ASN A 164 -12.23 9.76 7.09
C ASN A 164 -11.02 10.55 6.58
N ALA A 165 -10.08 9.87 5.98
CA ALA A 165 -8.95 10.47 5.31
C ALA A 165 -8.81 9.92 3.89
N VAL A 166 -8.34 10.77 2.99
CA VAL A 166 -8.11 10.46 1.59
C VAL A 166 -6.70 10.92 1.25
N LEU A 167 -5.87 9.99 0.81
CA LEU A 167 -4.57 10.24 0.22
C LEU A 167 -4.71 10.14 -1.30
N ASN A 168 -4.49 11.24 -2.01
CA ASN A 168 -4.25 11.21 -3.45
C ASN A 168 -2.73 11.19 -3.68
N PHE A 169 -2.29 10.46 -4.70
CA PHE A 169 -0.88 10.40 -5.07
C PHE A 169 -0.72 10.41 -6.58
N GLY A 170 0.39 11.01 -7.02
CA GLY A 170 0.75 11.14 -8.42
C GLY A 170 -0.16 12.07 -9.22
N PRO A 171 0.03 12.09 -10.56
CA PRO A 171 1.01 11.31 -11.31
C PRO A 171 2.45 11.62 -10.93
N GLY A 172 3.26 10.58 -10.76
CA GLY A 172 4.69 10.73 -10.43
C GLY A 172 5.45 9.42 -10.57
N LYS A 173 6.76 9.48 -10.36
CA LYS A 173 7.66 8.33 -10.50
C LYS A 173 8.04 7.76 -9.13
N LEU A 174 8.14 6.44 -9.06
CA LEU A 174 8.87 5.75 -8.00
C LEU A 174 10.15 5.18 -8.61
N SER A 175 11.25 5.21 -7.87
CA SER A 175 12.57 4.88 -8.38
C SER A 175 13.46 4.33 -7.27
N MET A 176 14.36 3.42 -7.64
CA MET A 176 15.40 2.94 -6.73
C MET A 176 16.48 3.99 -6.48
N ASP A 177 16.59 5.00 -7.33
CA ASP A 177 17.55 6.09 -7.18
C ASP A 177 16.88 7.35 -6.61
N ASN A 178 15.85 7.85 -7.30
CA ASN A 178 15.18 9.08 -6.90
C ASN A 178 13.72 9.14 -7.37
N SER A 179 12.82 8.84 -6.43
CA SER A 179 11.38 8.96 -6.61
C SER A 179 10.97 10.43 -6.71
N GLN A 180 9.88 10.69 -7.42
CA GLN A 180 9.22 11.99 -7.48
C GLN A 180 7.71 11.75 -7.57
N LEU A 181 7.08 11.53 -6.42
CA LEU A 181 5.65 11.29 -6.33
C LEU A 181 4.97 12.39 -5.47
N PRO A 182 4.16 13.28 -6.06
CA PRO A 182 3.37 14.23 -5.31
C PRO A 182 2.25 13.51 -4.55
N LEU A 183 1.93 14.00 -3.36
CA LEU A 183 0.98 13.42 -2.43
C LEU A 183 0.08 14.51 -1.85
N GLN A 184 -1.17 14.18 -1.58
CA GLN A 184 -2.08 15.05 -0.86
C GLN A 184 -2.97 14.25 0.07
N LEU A 185 -2.72 14.37 1.37
CA LEU A 185 -3.59 13.81 2.40
C LEU A 185 -4.60 14.85 2.87
N THR A 186 -5.88 14.53 2.77
CA THR A 186 -6.98 15.33 3.31
C THR A 186 -7.87 14.49 4.18
N GLY A 187 -8.28 14.97 5.34
CA GLY A 187 -9.19 14.18 6.17
C GLY A 187 -9.62 14.87 7.44
N GLU A 188 -10.55 14.22 8.12
CA GLU A 188 -10.98 14.55 9.46
C GLU A 188 -10.98 13.31 10.35
N ALA A 189 -10.61 13.48 11.61
CA ALA A 189 -10.65 12.42 12.60
C ALA A 189 -11.16 12.96 13.92
N LYS A 190 -11.93 12.16 14.64
CA LYS A 190 -12.41 12.48 15.98
C LYS A 190 -11.67 11.61 16.99
N GLN A 191 -11.14 12.22 18.04
CA GLN A 191 -10.47 11.55 19.13
C GLN A 191 -10.89 12.19 20.45
N ALA A 192 -11.66 11.46 21.26
CA ALA A 192 -12.33 12.00 22.45
C ALA A 192 -13.04 13.33 22.11
N ASP A 193 -12.72 14.41 22.83
CA ASP A 193 -13.30 15.74 22.64
C ASP A 193 -12.59 16.59 21.58
N LEU A 194 -11.63 16.02 20.84
CA LEU A 194 -10.87 16.70 19.80
C LEU A 194 -11.31 16.26 18.40
N ILE A 195 -11.45 17.24 17.51
CA ILE A 195 -11.60 17.02 16.08
C ILE A 195 -10.35 17.50 15.37
N LEU A 196 -9.70 16.62 14.61
CA LEU A 196 -8.53 16.87 13.79
C LEU A 196 -8.95 17.07 12.34
N TYR A 197 -8.38 18.06 11.68
CA TYR A 197 -8.52 18.32 10.25
C TYR A 197 -7.14 18.38 9.60
N ALA A 198 -6.94 17.57 8.56
CA ALA A 198 -5.68 17.49 7.84
C ALA A 198 -5.86 18.01 6.40
N ARG A 199 -4.95 18.87 5.96
CA ARG A 199 -4.67 19.16 4.55
C ARG A 199 -3.16 19.20 4.39
N LEU A 200 -2.58 18.12 3.90
CA LEU A 200 -1.15 17.90 3.87
C LEU A 200 -0.70 17.55 2.44
N PRO A 201 -0.52 18.56 1.55
CA PRO A 201 0.27 18.36 0.34
C PRO A 201 1.72 18.05 0.72
N ALA A 202 2.33 17.10 0.02
CA ALA A 202 3.68 16.66 0.24
C ALA A 202 4.29 16.08 -1.04
N GLN A 203 5.61 15.96 -1.06
CA GLN A 203 6.37 15.34 -2.12
C GLN A 203 7.17 14.17 -1.54
N LEU A 204 6.95 12.97 -2.07
CA LEU A 204 7.81 11.82 -1.82
C LEU A 204 8.99 11.87 -2.80
N SER A 205 10.19 11.77 -2.24
CA SER A 205 11.46 11.90 -2.97
C SER A 205 12.52 10.92 -2.46
N GLY A 206 13.62 10.76 -3.21
CA GLY A 206 14.70 9.84 -2.86
C GLY A 206 14.43 8.39 -3.24
N SER A 207 15.38 7.51 -2.93
CA SER A 207 15.27 6.07 -3.24
C SER A 207 14.09 5.45 -2.51
N LEU A 208 13.42 4.47 -3.12
CA LEU A 208 12.43 3.64 -2.42
C LEU A 208 12.98 2.95 -1.15
N THR A 209 14.29 2.76 -1.06
CA THR A 209 14.92 2.15 0.11
C THR A 209 15.24 3.17 1.22
N ASP A 210 15.37 4.46 0.89
CA ASP A 210 15.55 5.57 1.85
C ASP A 210 14.74 6.81 1.41
N PRO A 211 13.40 6.73 1.45
CA PRO A 211 12.55 7.79 0.94
C PRO A 211 12.46 8.96 1.93
N THR A 212 12.29 10.16 1.39
CA THR A 212 12.00 11.38 2.14
C THR A 212 10.66 11.96 1.71
N LEU A 213 9.76 12.13 2.67
CA LEU A 213 8.50 12.84 2.50
C LEU A 213 8.68 14.29 2.94
N THR A 214 8.50 15.26 2.04
CA THR A 214 8.60 16.69 2.37
C THR A 214 7.23 17.34 2.24
N PHE A 215 6.73 17.97 3.30
CA PHE A 215 5.47 18.70 3.27
C PHE A 215 5.60 20.02 2.51
N GLU A 216 4.66 20.26 1.60
CA GLU A 216 4.66 21.42 0.72
C GLU A 216 3.99 22.65 1.37
N PRO A 217 4.17 23.85 0.80
CA PRO A 217 3.41 25.03 1.20
C PRO A 217 1.90 24.74 1.22
N GLY A 218 1.24 25.12 2.32
CA GLY A 218 -0.17 24.83 2.56
C GLY A 218 -0.45 23.57 3.37
N ALA A 219 0.59 22.78 3.72
CA ALA A 219 0.48 21.71 4.71
C ALA A 219 0.10 22.25 6.08
N LEU A 220 -1.08 21.88 6.54
CA LEU A 220 -1.69 22.32 7.77
C LEU A 220 -2.48 21.18 8.42
N LEU A 221 -2.14 20.90 9.66
CA LEU A 221 -3.00 20.14 10.57
C LEU A 221 -3.70 21.15 11.49
N ARG A 222 -5.00 20.94 11.76
CA ARG A 222 -5.77 21.75 12.70
C ARG A 222 -6.45 20.84 13.70
N SER A 223 -6.61 21.30 14.93
CA SER A 223 -7.53 20.68 15.88
C SER A 223 -8.46 21.71 16.50
N LYS A 224 -9.61 21.23 16.96
CA LYS A 224 -10.59 21.99 17.74
C LYS A 224 -11.14 21.09 18.84
N GLY A 225 -11.51 21.67 19.97
CA GLY A 225 -12.14 20.93 21.06
C GLY A 225 -11.60 21.31 22.44
N ARG A 226 -12.12 20.67 23.48
CA ARG A 226 -11.74 20.96 24.87
C ARG A 226 -10.53 20.09 25.25
N VAL A 227 -9.45 20.71 25.72
CA VAL A 227 -8.23 19.99 26.17
C VAL A 227 -8.15 19.89 27.69
N ILE A 228 -8.71 20.86 28.41
CA ILE A 228 -8.86 20.87 29.88
C ILE A 228 -10.17 21.59 30.25
N ASP A 229 -10.78 21.23 31.38
CA ASP A 229 -12.11 21.72 31.81
C ASP A 229 -12.22 23.25 31.95
N SER A 230 -11.09 23.96 32.04
CA SER A 230 -11.01 25.41 32.24
C SER A 230 -10.61 26.20 30.99
N LEU A 231 -10.32 25.56 29.85
CA LEU A 231 -9.84 26.22 28.65
C LEU A 231 -10.48 25.62 27.40
N ASP A 232 -11.40 26.37 26.79
CA ASP A 232 -11.98 26.01 25.51
C ASP A 232 -11.01 26.47 24.40
N ILE A 233 -10.45 25.48 23.68
CA ILE A 233 -9.56 25.73 22.55
C ILE A 233 -10.41 25.90 21.30
N ASP A 234 -10.47 27.15 20.82
CA ASP A 234 -11.13 27.48 19.55
C ASP A 234 -10.43 26.78 18.37
N GLU A 235 -9.10 26.81 18.38
CA GLU A 235 -8.28 26.25 17.32
C GLU A 235 -6.81 26.08 17.72
N ILE A 236 -6.23 24.91 17.41
CA ILE A 236 -4.79 24.74 17.27
C ILE A 236 -4.46 24.54 15.80
N ARG A 237 -3.43 25.24 15.32
CA ARG A 237 -2.91 25.14 13.96
C ARG A 237 -1.46 24.68 13.99
N TRP A 238 -1.15 23.63 13.26
CA TRP A 238 0.22 23.16 13.04
C TRP A 238 0.58 23.31 11.56
N PRO A 239 1.20 24.43 11.15
CA PRO A 239 1.80 24.56 9.83
C PRO A 239 2.97 23.58 9.70
N LEU A 240 2.95 22.74 8.67
CA LEU A 240 3.96 21.71 8.45
C LEU A 240 4.82 21.96 7.20
N ALA A 241 4.64 23.10 6.52
CA ALA A 241 5.41 23.41 5.31
C ALA A 241 6.93 23.33 5.58
N GLY A 242 7.64 22.55 4.75
CA GLY A 242 9.07 22.32 4.85
C GLY A 242 9.49 21.24 5.87
N VAL A 243 8.54 20.68 6.64
CA VAL A 243 8.82 19.53 7.51
C VAL A 243 9.10 18.31 6.64
N LYS A 244 10.15 17.56 7.00
CA LYS A 244 10.60 16.35 6.34
C LYS A 244 10.41 15.15 7.25
N VAL A 245 9.91 14.07 6.70
CA VAL A 245 9.78 12.77 7.38
C VAL A 245 10.63 11.77 6.62
N THR A 246 11.50 11.08 7.36
CA THR A 246 12.39 10.03 6.87
C THR A 246 12.28 8.82 7.79
N GLN A 247 12.89 7.70 7.41
CA GLN A 247 12.99 6.53 8.30
C GLN A 247 13.75 6.85 9.61
N ARG A 248 14.63 7.86 9.60
CA ARG A 248 15.45 8.26 10.76
C ARG A 248 14.72 9.23 11.70
N GLY A 249 13.56 9.75 11.29
CA GLY A 249 12.76 10.66 12.10
C GLY A 249 12.23 11.87 11.31
N VAL A 250 11.89 12.91 12.05
CA VAL A 250 11.25 14.14 11.56
C VAL A 250 12.23 15.31 11.71
N ASP A 251 12.37 16.10 10.65
CA ASP A 251 13.19 17.30 10.60
C ASP A 251 12.36 18.51 10.14
N GLY A 252 12.68 19.70 10.64
CA GLY A 252 12.01 20.96 10.27
C GLY A 252 11.25 21.64 11.42
N ARG A 253 10.58 22.75 11.08
CA ARG A 253 9.93 23.64 12.05
C ARG A 253 8.57 23.08 12.49
N LEU A 254 8.54 22.43 13.65
CA LEU A 254 7.31 21.99 14.30
C LEU A 254 6.82 23.08 15.25
N GLN A 255 5.77 23.81 14.84
CA GLN A 255 5.15 24.85 15.65
C GLN A 255 3.64 24.69 15.71
N ALA A 256 3.08 25.04 16.87
CA ALA A 256 1.66 25.11 17.11
C ALA A 256 1.27 26.57 17.35
N ILE A 257 0.19 27.02 16.72
CA ILE A 257 -0.45 28.30 16.99
C ILE A 257 -1.76 27.99 17.69
N LEU A 258 -1.86 28.38 18.96
CA LEU A 258 -3.03 28.15 19.80
C LEU A 258 -3.88 29.42 19.87
N GLN A 259 -5.18 29.26 19.63
CA GLN A 259 -6.20 30.23 19.98
C GLN A 259 -7.15 29.59 20.98
N ALA A 260 -7.28 30.21 22.15
CA ALA A 260 -8.13 29.76 23.24
C ALA A 260 -8.80 30.95 23.90
N HIS A 261 -9.96 30.71 24.49
CA HIS A 261 -10.64 31.67 25.35
C HIS A 261 -10.91 31.04 26.72
N GLU A 262 -10.92 31.87 27.75
CA GLU A 262 -11.39 31.47 29.08
C GLU A 262 -12.90 31.73 29.14
N ASN A 263 -13.65 30.75 29.64
CA ASN A 263 -15.03 30.99 30.05
C ASN A 263 -14.98 31.79 31.35
N GLU A 264 -15.31 33.08 31.31
CA GLU A 264 -15.59 33.84 32.52
C GLU A 264 -16.84 33.22 33.20
N LEU A 265 -16.65 32.77 34.45
CA LEU A 265 -17.71 32.34 35.36
C LEU A 265 -18.58 33.51 35.81
#